data_AF-A0A2N5DGD1-F1
#
_entry.id   AF-A0A2N5DGD1-F1
#
_cell.length_a   1.000
_cell.length_b   1.000
_cell.length_c   1.000
_cell.angle_alpha   90.00
_cell.angle_beta   90.00
_cell.angle_gamma   90.00
#
_symmetry.space_group_name_H-M   'P 1'
#
loop_
_entity.id
_entity.type
_entity.pdbx_description
1 polymer ?
#
loop_
_entity_poly.entity_id
_entity_poly.type
_entity_poly.pdbx_seq_one_letter_code
_entity_poly.pdbx_strand_id
1 'polypeptide(L)'
;MQGALTRNGSLDGRAAFDIDLPDDCRMTTKGFMVDYQVFKVTCGKGDYAGVYVGNFGDETVPRSRTLRTQFGWPTQVQVWSNIVPGDQARADAIAASVRLRALK
;
A
#
# COMPACT_ATOMS: atom_id res chain seq x y z
N MET A 1 -9.09 -22.41 -7.72
CA MET A 1 -9.15 -21.24 -6.81
C MET A 1 -8.25 -20.17 -7.39
N GLN A 2 -8.83 -19.17 -8.05
CA GLN A 2 -8.10 -18.14 -8.80
C GLN A 2 -8.56 -16.77 -8.29
N GLY A 3 -7.64 -15.99 -7.72
CA GLY A 3 -7.87 -14.61 -7.31
C GLY A 3 -6.53 -14.02 -6.83
N ALA A 4 -6.00 -12.94 -7.39
CA ALA A 4 -6.61 -11.87 -8.20
C ALA A 4 -5.98 -11.77 -9.61
N LEU A 5 -6.76 -12.07 -10.66
CA LEU A 5 -6.41 -11.76 -12.04
C LEU A 5 -7.19 -10.51 -12.46
N THR A 6 -6.50 -9.40 -12.72
CA THR A 6 -7.12 -8.33 -13.51
C THR A 6 -7.22 -8.82 -14.97
N ARG A 7 -8.20 -8.30 -15.73
CA ARG A 7 -8.56 -8.69 -17.10
C ARG A 7 -7.41 -8.76 -18.14
N ASN A 8 -6.19 -8.36 -17.79
CA ASN A 8 -5.01 -8.33 -18.66
C ASN A 8 -3.76 -9.04 -18.06
N GLY A 9 -3.92 -9.96 -17.11
CA GLY A 9 -2.81 -10.85 -16.70
C GLY A 9 -1.70 -10.21 -15.86
N SER A 10 -1.86 -8.96 -15.42
CA SER A 10 -1.00 -8.34 -14.41
C SER A 10 -1.65 -8.50 -13.03
N LEU A 11 -0.94 -9.15 -12.12
CA LEU A 11 -1.28 -9.18 -10.70
C LEU A 11 -1.19 -7.73 -10.19
N ASP A 12 -2.33 -7.03 -10.05
CA ASP A 12 -2.36 -5.64 -9.57
C ASP A 12 -2.66 -5.60 -8.08
N GLY A 13 -1.61 -5.42 -7.28
CA GLY A 13 -1.72 -5.40 -5.83
C GLY A 13 -2.47 -4.18 -5.30
N ARG A 14 -2.69 -3.14 -6.13
CA ARG A 14 -3.55 -2.00 -5.80
C ARG A 14 -4.98 -2.43 -5.49
N ALA A 15 -5.44 -3.52 -6.08
CA ALA A 15 -6.78 -4.06 -5.87
C ALA A 15 -6.99 -4.68 -4.48
N ALA A 16 -5.94 -4.85 -3.68
CA ALA A 16 -6.03 -5.45 -2.35
C ALA A 16 -6.44 -4.47 -1.25
N PHE A 17 -6.36 -3.15 -1.49
CA PHE A 17 -6.59 -2.13 -0.47
C PHE A 17 -7.32 -0.90 -0.99
N ASP A 18 -7.92 -0.15 -0.08
CA ASP A 18 -8.34 1.24 -0.25
C ASP A 18 -7.48 2.14 0.61
N ILE A 19 -7.40 3.41 0.21
CA ILE A 19 -6.69 4.46 0.92
C ILE A 19 -7.45 5.76 0.65
N ASP A 20 -7.64 6.56 1.69
CA ASP A 20 -8.20 7.90 1.55
C ASP A 20 -7.04 8.84 1.17
N LEU A 21 -7.03 9.27 -0.10
CA LEU A 21 -6.01 10.16 -0.67
C LEU A 21 -6.53 11.60 -0.70
N PRO A 22 -5.89 12.54 0.01
CA PRO A 22 -6.20 13.96 -0.13
C PRO A 22 -5.99 14.46 -1.57
N ASP A 23 -6.70 15.51 -1.97
CA ASP A 23 -6.76 15.99 -3.36
C ASP A 23 -5.39 16.44 -3.93
N ASP A 24 -4.48 16.92 -3.09
CA ASP A 24 -3.11 17.31 -3.44
C ASP A 24 -2.09 16.16 -3.34
N CYS A 25 -2.55 14.97 -2.97
CA CYS A 25 -1.73 13.77 -2.87
C CYS A 25 -1.92 12.87 -4.10
N ARG A 26 -0.84 12.25 -4.51
CA ARG A 26 -0.84 11.22 -5.56
C ARG A 26 -0.20 9.95 -5.03
N MET A 27 -0.70 8.82 -5.52
CA MET A 27 -0.06 7.55 -5.28
C MET A 27 0.65 7.07 -6.54
N THR A 28 1.89 6.63 -6.41
CA THR A 28 2.70 6.10 -7.50
C THR A 28 3.23 4.73 -7.15
N THR A 29 3.40 3.88 -8.16
CA THR A 29 4.09 2.60 -8.01
C THR A 29 5.59 2.87 -8.00
N LYS A 30 6.23 2.64 -6.85
CA LYS A 30 7.68 2.81 -6.65
C LYS A 30 8.45 1.63 -7.24
N GLY A 31 7.89 0.43 -7.16
CA GLY A 31 8.53 -0.79 -7.64
C GLY A 31 7.54 -1.93 -7.81
N PHE A 32 7.82 -2.77 -8.80
CA PHE A 32 7.08 -3.99 -9.11
C PHE A 32 8.10 -5.12 -9.25
N MET A 33 7.95 -6.16 -8.44
CA MET A 33 8.67 -7.43 -8.56
C MET A 33 7.64 -8.55 -8.70
N VAL A 34 8.10 -9.76 -9.03
CA VAL A 34 7.24 -10.92 -9.27
C VAL A 34 6.32 -11.23 -8.08
N ASP A 35 6.79 -10.96 -6.87
CA ASP A 35 6.17 -11.35 -5.61
C ASP A 35 5.61 -10.18 -4.80
N TYR A 36 5.95 -8.94 -5.16
CA TYR A 36 5.48 -7.75 -4.44
C TYR A 36 5.36 -6.49 -5.29
N GLN A 37 4.58 -5.53 -4.78
CA GLN A 37 4.57 -4.16 -5.27
C GLN A 37 4.68 -3.17 -4.12
N VAL A 38 5.28 -2.02 -4.41
CA VAL A 38 5.37 -0.91 -3.46
C VAL A 38 4.74 0.33 -4.06
N PHE A 39 3.80 0.90 -3.33
CA PHE A 39 3.19 2.18 -3.61
C PHE A 39 3.71 3.24 -2.65
N LYS A 40 3.85 4.46 -3.13
CA LYS A 40 4.19 5.64 -2.34
C LYS A 40 3.11 6.69 -2.50
N VAL A 41 2.75 7.34 -1.40
CA VAL A 41 1.88 8.52 -1.41
C VAL A 41 2.76 9.76 -1.28
N THR A 42 2.72 10.62 -2.29
CA THR A 42 3.44 11.88 -2.34
C THR A 42 2.43 13.01 -2.30
N CYS A 43 2.56 13.95 -1.38
CA CYS A 43 1.74 15.16 -1.29
C CYS A 43 2.65 16.39 -1.45
N GLY A 44 2.32 17.28 -2.38
CA GLY A 44 3.21 18.39 -2.75
C GLY A 44 4.61 17.90 -3.17
N LYS A 45 5.63 18.19 -2.34
CA LYS A 45 7.04 17.84 -2.59
C LYS A 45 7.58 16.68 -1.74
N GLY A 46 6.78 16.09 -0.87
CA GLY A 46 7.23 15.07 0.10
C GLY A 46 6.49 13.74 -0.02
N ASP A 47 7.15 12.66 0.38
CA ASP A 47 6.54 11.34 0.53
C ASP A 47 5.97 11.20 1.94
N TYR A 48 4.68 10.88 2.04
CA TYR A 48 3.93 10.86 3.30
C TYR A 48 3.69 9.45 3.82
N ALA A 49 3.38 8.50 2.94
CA ALA A 49 3.12 7.12 3.32
C ALA A 49 3.61 6.15 2.27
N GLY A 50 3.76 4.89 2.66
CA GLY A 50 4.01 3.78 1.75
C GLY A 50 3.12 2.60 2.02
N VAL A 51 2.83 1.86 0.96
CA VAL A 51 2.07 0.61 1.00
C VAL A 51 2.87 -0.45 0.25
N TYR A 52 3.29 -1.48 0.96
CA TYR A 52 3.85 -2.69 0.37
C TYR A 52 2.75 -3.73 0.29
N VAL A 53 2.66 -4.42 -0.85
CA VAL A 53 1.74 -5.55 -1.03
C VAL A 53 2.55 -6.74 -1.53
N GLY A 54 2.39 -7.89 -0.90
CA GLY A 54 3.17 -9.06 -1.26
C GLY A 54 2.79 -10.28 -0.44
N ASN A 55 3.56 -11.35 -0.61
CA ASN A 55 3.32 -12.61 0.09
C ASN A 55 4.10 -12.73 1.42
N PHE A 56 5.08 -11.87 1.63
CA PHE A 56 5.94 -11.83 2.81
C PHE A 56 6.08 -10.38 3.31
N GLY A 57 6.53 -10.21 4.56
CA GLY A 57 6.81 -8.88 5.09
C GLY A 57 8.11 -8.34 4.56
N ASP A 58 8.13 -7.08 4.15
CA ASP A 58 9.35 -6.32 3.95
C ASP A 58 9.93 -5.95 5.32
N GLU A 59 11.02 -6.62 5.69
CA GLU A 59 11.73 -6.41 6.95
C GLU A 59 12.45 -5.06 7.02
N THR A 60 12.61 -4.36 5.88
CA THR A 60 13.24 -3.04 5.82
C THR A 60 12.31 -1.92 6.32
N VAL A 61 11.02 -2.20 6.50
CA VAL A 61 10.02 -1.27 7.05
C VAL A 61 9.42 -1.81 8.38
N PRO A 62 10.25 -1.96 9.44
CA PRO A 62 9.83 -2.64 10.67
C PRO A 62 8.78 -1.89 11.49
N ARG A 63 8.58 -0.59 11.25
CA ARG A 63 7.54 0.23 11.91
C ARG A 63 6.25 0.30 11.08
N SER A 64 5.93 -0.78 10.35
CA SER A 64 4.74 -0.87 9.53
C SER A 64 3.61 -1.62 10.22
N ARG A 65 2.38 -1.23 9.92
CA ARG A 65 1.17 -1.99 10.23
C ARG A 65 0.96 -3.04 9.15
N THR A 66 0.85 -4.31 9.53
CA THR A 66 0.57 -5.41 8.60
C THR A 66 -0.91 -5.79 8.64
N LEU A 67 -1.53 -5.91 7.46
CA LEU A 67 -2.91 -6.32 7.26
C LEU A 67 -2.92 -7.61 6.42
N ARG A 68 -3.47 -8.70 6.97
CA ARG A 68 -3.56 -9.97 6.25
C ARG A 68 -4.79 -9.99 5.36
N THR A 69 -4.59 -10.27 4.09
CA THR A 69 -5.70 -10.39 3.13
C THR A 69 -6.29 -11.80 3.17
N GLN A 70 -7.41 -11.96 2.48
CA GLN A 70 -8.06 -13.24 2.20
C GLN A 70 -7.75 -13.76 0.79
N PHE A 71 -6.90 -13.05 0.03
CA PHE A 71 -6.53 -13.42 -1.34
C PHE A 71 -5.41 -14.47 -1.34
N GLY A 72 -5.30 -15.25 -2.42
CA GLY A 72 -4.12 -16.07 -2.67
C GLY A 72 -2.88 -15.22 -2.97
N TRP A 73 -3.08 -14.05 -3.56
CA TRP A 73 -2.09 -12.98 -3.69
C TRP A 73 -2.79 -11.61 -3.74
N PRO A 74 -2.24 -10.56 -3.10
CA PRO A 74 -1.15 -10.61 -2.11
C PRO A 74 -1.68 -11.16 -0.79
N THR A 75 -0.93 -11.98 -0.04
CA THR A 75 -1.39 -12.48 1.27
C THR A 75 -1.39 -11.41 2.36
N GLN A 76 -0.64 -10.33 2.16
CA GLN A 76 -0.55 -9.23 3.11
C GLN A 76 -0.30 -7.87 2.47
N VAL A 77 -0.71 -6.83 3.20
CA VAL A 77 -0.48 -5.42 2.91
C VAL A 77 0.23 -4.81 4.12
N GLN A 78 1.41 -4.23 3.93
CA GLN A 78 2.13 -3.49 4.95
C GLN A 78 2.04 -2.00 4.67
N VAL A 79 1.84 -1.21 5.72
CA VAL A 79 1.59 0.23 5.61
C VAL A 79 2.44 0.97 6.63
N TRP A 80 3.08 2.06 6.21
CA TRP A 80 3.85 2.93 7.10
C TRP A 80 3.66 4.40 6.74
N SER A 81 3.80 5.28 7.73
CA SER A 81 4.01 6.71 7.51
C SER A 81 5.51 6.99 7.39
N ASN A 82 5.87 7.92 6.51
CA ASN A 82 7.22 8.45 6.45
C ASN A 82 7.39 9.58 7.48
N ILE A 83 8.63 9.93 7.78
CA ILE A 83 8.94 11.09 8.62
C ILE A 83 8.76 12.35 7.78
N VAL A 84 7.79 13.20 8.14
CA VAL A 84 7.50 14.46 7.47
C VAL A 84 7.61 15.62 8.47
N PRO A 85 8.75 16.34 8.51
CA PRO A 85 8.92 17.47 9.41
C PRO A 85 7.84 18.53 9.19
N GLY A 86 7.12 18.88 10.27
CA GLY A 86 6.05 19.87 10.23
C GLY A 86 4.68 19.36 9.76
N ASP A 87 4.56 18.11 9.29
CA ASP A 87 3.28 17.54 8.81
C ASP A 87 3.12 16.03 9.12
N GLN A 88 3.74 15.57 10.22
CA GLN A 88 3.74 14.15 10.60
C GLN A 88 2.32 13.60 10.83
N ALA A 89 1.44 14.39 11.46
CA ALA A 89 0.07 13.96 11.75
C ALA A 89 -0.70 13.61 10.47
N ARG A 90 -0.42 14.31 9.37
CA ARG A 90 -1.03 14.03 8.07
C ARG A 90 -0.47 12.75 7.44
N ALA A 91 0.84 12.53 7.53
CA ALA A 91 1.47 11.29 7.09
C ALA A 91 0.88 10.08 7.83
N ASP A 92 0.70 10.21 9.14
CA ASP A 92 0.10 9.18 9.99
C ASP A 92 -1.38 8.95 9.63
N ALA A 93 -2.16 10.01 9.39
CA ALA A 93 -3.56 9.90 8.99
C ALA A 93 -3.73 9.18 7.63
N ILE A 94 -2.87 9.48 6.65
CA ILE A 94 -2.87 8.80 5.34
C ILE A 94 -2.53 7.31 5.52
N ALA A 95 -1.51 6.97 6.31
CA ALA A 95 -1.15 5.57 6.57
C ALA A 95 -2.25 4.82 7.36
N ALA A 96 -2.92 5.50 8.28
CA ALA A 96 -4.02 4.94 9.06
C ALA A 96 -5.27 4.67 8.21
N SER A 97 -5.53 5.46 7.16
CA SER A 97 -6.71 5.31 6.30
C SER A 97 -6.67 4.05 5.43
N VAL A 98 -5.50 3.41 5.28
CA VAL A 98 -5.37 2.20 4.49
C VAL A 98 -6.19 1.06 5.10
N ARG A 99 -7.06 0.48 4.28
CA ARG A 99 -7.94 -0.65 4.65
C ARG A 99 -7.93 -1.71 3.57
N LEU A 100 -8.11 -2.97 3.94
CA LEU A 100 -8.22 -4.05 2.96
C LEU A 100 -9.55 -3.97 2.21
N ARG A 101 -9.51 -4.28 0.92
CA ARG A 101 -10.74 -4.50 0.15
C ARG A 101 -11.29 -5.90 0.46
N ALA A 102 -12.60 -5.97 0.66
CA ALA A 102 -13.29 -7.25 0.80
C ALA A 102 -13.37 -7.97 -0.56
N LEU A 103 -13.26 -9.31 -0.53
CA LEU A 103 -13.72 -10.18 -1.60
C LEU A 103 -15.22 -9.93 -1.76
N LYS A 104 -15.63 -9.57 -2.97
CA LYS A 104 -17.04 -9.63 -3.38
C LYS A 104 -17.37 -11.03 -3.83
#